data_AF-A0AAV6MBB2-F1
#
_entry.id   AF-A0AAV6MBB2-F1
#
_cell.length_a   1.000
_cell.length_b   1.000
_cell.length_c   1.000
_cell.angle_alpha   90.00
_cell.angle_beta   90.00
_cell.angle_gamma   90.00
#
_symmetry.space_group_name_H-M   'P 1'
#
loop_
_entity.id
_entity.type
_entity.pdbx_description
1 polymer ?
#
loop_
_entity_poly.entity_id
_entity_poly.type
_entity_poly.pdbx_seq_one_letter_code
_entity_poly.pdbx_strand_id
1 'polypeptide(L)'
;MASISPPLLPFFFLFFFSSVNSATFTILNQCGYPIWPGVLSGAGTSQLSTTGFVLQPGQSNALTMPPSWSGRIWGRTYCSQDNAGRFSCATADCGSGTVECNGSGAAPPATLAEFTLNGAGGLDFYDVSLVDGYNVPMLITPQTSSGSENDSDNAFLRYSFEAMEWNPLCSLALEQLI
;
A
#
# COMPACT_ATOMS: atom_id res chain seq x y z
N MET A 1 -14.01 20.08 67.41
CA MET A 1 -14.08 19.15 66.25
C MET A 1 -13.53 19.91 65.05
N ALA A 2 -12.31 19.60 64.60
CA ALA A 2 -11.73 20.20 63.42
C ALA A 2 -11.98 19.27 62.23
N SER A 3 -12.67 19.76 61.20
CA SER A 3 -12.94 19.02 59.96
C SER A 3 -11.72 19.08 59.06
N ILE A 4 -11.16 17.91 58.74
CA ILE A 4 -10.01 17.73 57.85
C ILE A 4 -10.59 17.44 56.46
N SER A 5 -10.41 18.33 55.49
CA SER A 5 -10.74 18.05 54.09
C SER A 5 -9.59 17.29 53.42
N PRO A 6 -9.87 16.24 52.63
CA PRO A 6 -8.82 15.48 51.95
C PRO A 6 -8.29 16.27 50.74
N PRO A 7 -6.97 16.21 50.44
CA PRO A 7 -6.42 16.89 49.26
C PRO A 7 -6.85 16.15 47.99
N LEU A 8 -7.42 16.90 47.05
CA LEU A 8 -7.70 16.42 45.68
C LEU A 8 -6.37 16.32 44.93
N LEU A 9 -5.86 15.10 44.75
CA LEU A 9 -4.72 14.86 43.84
C LEU A 9 -5.18 15.06 42.39
N PRO A 10 -4.48 15.85 41.56
CA PRO A 10 -4.77 15.92 40.14
C PRO A 10 -4.36 14.60 39.49
N PHE A 11 -5.33 13.88 38.92
CA PHE A 11 -5.09 12.67 38.14
C PHE A 11 -4.44 13.08 36.82
N PHE A 12 -3.11 13.11 36.77
CA PHE A 12 -2.36 13.41 35.56
C PHE A 12 -2.48 12.23 34.61
N PHE A 13 -3.45 12.29 33.68
CA PHE A 13 -3.53 11.34 32.57
C PHE A 13 -2.28 11.51 31.71
N LEU A 14 -1.31 10.62 31.88
CA LEU A 14 -0.19 10.47 30.95
C LEU A 14 -0.77 9.98 29.63
N PHE A 15 -1.07 10.90 28.72
CA PHE A 15 -1.31 10.58 27.32
C PHE A 15 0.02 10.09 26.75
N PHE A 16 0.17 8.78 26.66
CA PHE A 16 1.20 8.17 25.83
C PHE A 16 0.82 8.48 24.37
N PHE A 17 1.47 9.50 23.79
CA PHE A 17 1.38 9.75 22.36
C PHE A 17 2.20 8.66 21.66
N SER A 18 1.52 7.61 21.18
CA SER A 18 2.11 6.67 20.23
C SER A 18 2.34 7.43 18.92
N SER A 19 3.59 7.75 18.60
CA SER A 19 3.94 8.28 17.28
C SER A 19 3.77 7.15 16.28
N VAL A 20 2.80 7.28 15.37
CA VAL A 20 2.63 6.37 14.24
C VAL A 20 3.38 6.96 13.06
N ASN A 21 4.41 6.27 12.58
CA ASN A 21 5.19 6.71 11.43
C ASN A 21 4.40 6.49 10.13
N SER A 22 4.55 7.40 9.17
CA SER A 22 4.06 7.23 7.81
C SER A 22 5.01 6.33 7.03
N ALA A 23 4.51 5.33 6.31
CA ALA A 23 5.32 4.51 5.41
C ALA A 23 5.43 5.16 4.03
N THR A 24 6.53 4.93 3.31
CA THR A 24 6.66 5.34 1.91
C THR A 24 6.72 4.13 1.02
N PHE A 25 5.83 4.06 0.03
CA PHE A 25 5.81 2.98 -0.95
C PHE A 25 6.37 3.50 -2.27
N THR A 26 7.47 2.91 -2.73
CA THR A 26 8.01 3.14 -4.06
C THR A 26 7.48 2.06 -4.99
N ILE A 27 6.70 2.50 -5.99
CA ILE A 27 6.04 1.64 -6.97
C ILE A 27 6.87 1.71 -8.24
N LEU A 28 7.50 0.60 -8.63
CA LEU A 28 8.43 0.50 -9.74
C LEU A 28 7.91 -0.44 -10.82
N ASN A 29 7.86 0.03 -12.06
CA ASN A 29 7.53 -0.78 -13.22
C ASN A 29 8.81 -1.40 -13.82
N GLN A 30 9.03 -2.70 -13.62
CA GLN A 30 10.14 -3.44 -14.25
C GLN A 30 9.73 -4.16 -15.53
N CYS A 31 8.49 -3.98 -16.00
CA CYS A 31 8.02 -4.55 -17.25
C CYS A 31 8.51 -3.77 -18.47
N GLY A 32 8.67 -4.47 -19.59
CA GLY A 32 9.00 -3.89 -20.89
C GLY A 32 7.87 -3.08 -21.55
N TYR A 33 6.76 -2.83 -20.84
CA TYR A 33 5.58 -2.10 -21.33
C TYR A 33 5.02 -1.16 -20.24
N PRO A 34 4.28 -0.10 -20.62
CA PRO A 34 3.66 0.79 -19.64
C PRO A 34 2.60 0.07 -18.81
N ILE A 35 2.56 0.40 -17.52
CA ILE A 35 1.55 -0.05 -16.56
C ILE A 35 0.88 1.18 -15.98
N TRP A 36 -0.40 1.06 -15.64
CA TRP A 36 -1.14 2.11 -14.94
C TRP A 36 -1.53 1.61 -13.56
N PRO A 37 -0.69 1.83 -12.53
CA PRO A 37 -1.06 1.48 -11.16
C PRO A 37 -2.40 2.10 -10.77
N GLY A 38 -3.20 1.34 -10.03
CA GLY A 38 -4.36 1.81 -9.30
C GLY A 38 -4.13 1.61 -7.81
N VAL A 39 -4.64 2.53 -7.00
CA VAL A 39 -4.53 2.48 -5.54
C VAL A 39 -5.90 2.74 -4.94
N LEU A 40 -6.29 1.89 -3.98
CA LEU A 40 -7.54 2.03 -3.24
C LEU A 40 -7.26 1.98 -1.74
N SER A 41 -7.53 3.09 -1.06
CA SER A 41 -7.61 3.13 0.40
C SER A 41 -8.84 2.36 0.87
N GLY A 42 -8.67 1.50 1.85
CA GLY A 42 -9.75 0.75 2.51
C GLY A 42 -10.71 1.63 3.31
N ALA A 43 -11.83 1.05 3.73
CA ALA A 43 -12.81 1.76 4.54
C ALA A 43 -12.21 2.17 5.89
N GLY A 44 -12.48 3.41 6.32
CA GLY A 44 -12.02 3.91 7.62
C GLY A 44 -10.57 4.40 7.66
N THR A 45 -9.84 4.35 6.54
CA THR A 45 -8.51 4.98 6.43
C THR A 45 -8.52 6.24 5.57
N SER A 46 -7.51 7.09 5.76
CA SER A 46 -7.33 8.30 4.95
C SER A 46 -7.10 7.96 3.48
N GLN A 47 -7.72 8.76 2.61
CA GLN A 47 -7.54 8.64 1.17
C GLN A 47 -6.18 9.24 0.76
N LEU A 48 -5.56 8.65 -0.26
CA LEU A 48 -4.36 9.19 -0.88
C LEU A 48 -4.71 10.35 -1.81
N SER A 49 -3.71 11.17 -2.12
CA SER A 49 -3.84 12.28 -3.09
C SER A 49 -4.01 11.80 -4.53
N THR A 50 -3.63 10.55 -4.83
CA THR A 50 -3.83 9.89 -6.12
C THR A 50 -4.32 8.46 -5.88
N THR A 51 -5.16 8.00 -6.80
CA THR A 51 -5.75 6.67 -6.89
C THR A 51 -5.39 5.96 -8.19
N GLY A 52 -4.65 6.62 -9.10
CA GLY A 52 -4.11 6.00 -10.29
C GLY A 52 -3.21 6.92 -11.10
N PHE A 53 -2.16 6.33 -11.69
CA PHE A 53 -1.15 7.06 -12.48
C PHE A 53 -0.53 6.12 -13.53
N VAL A 54 0.39 6.61 -14.34
CA VAL A 54 1.11 5.83 -15.37
C VAL A 54 2.58 5.67 -14.98
N LEU A 55 3.14 4.49 -15.23
CA LEU A 55 4.58 4.22 -15.17
C LEU A 55 5.04 3.62 -16.50
N GLN A 56 5.94 4.32 -17.19
CA GLN A 56 6.66 3.76 -18.32
C GLN A 56 7.65 2.68 -17.86
N PRO A 57 8.17 1.83 -18.77
CA PRO A 57 9.21 0.86 -18.43
C PRO A 57 10.37 1.49 -17.66
N GLY A 58 10.71 0.92 -16.51
CA GLY A 58 11.79 1.39 -15.63
C GLY A 58 11.45 2.62 -14.78
N GLN A 59 10.25 3.21 -14.90
CA GLN A 59 9.83 4.34 -14.05
C GLN A 59 9.32 3.87 -12.70
N SER A 60 9.54 4.71 -11.70
CA SER A 60 8.98 4.57 -10.36
C SER A 60 8.21 5.80 -9.92
N ASN A 61 7.28 5.63 -8.99
CA ASN A 61 6.62 6.70 -8.28
C ASN A 61 6.54 6.37 -6.79
N ALA A 62 6.78 7.35 -5.92
CA ALA A 62 6.76 7.18 -4.48
C ALA A 62 5.48 7.80 -3.89
N LEU A 63 4.77 7.04 -3.07
CA LEU A 63 3.57 7.48 -2.36
C LEU A 63 3.80 7.39 -0.85
N THR A 64 3.52 8.49 -0.16
CA THR A 64 3.49 8.50 1.32
C THR A 64 2.14 8.00 1.80
N MET A 65 2.15 6.87 2.51
CA MET A 65 0.96 6.27 3.09
C MET A 65 0.64 6.94 4.42
N PRO A 66 -0.65 7.27 4.68
CA PRO A 66 -1.10 7.74 5.97
C PRO A 66 -0.72 6.76 7.10
N PRO A 67 -0.57 7.24 8.33
CA PRO A 67 -0.48 6.39 9.50
C PRO A 67 -1.66 5.40 9.56
N SER A 68 -1.39 4.13 9.89
CA SER A 68 -2.41 3.08 9.94
C SER A 68 -3.21 2.92 8.62
N TRP A 69 -2.57 3.14 7.47
CA TRP A 69 -3.20 2.93 6.18
C TRP A 69 -3.48 1.45 5.92
N SER A 70 -4.67 1.17 5.40
CA SER A 70 -5.04 -0.15 4.88
C SER A 70 -5.61 0.02 3.49
N GLY A 71 -5.28 -0.86 2.57
CA GLY A 71 -5.72 -0.75 1.19
C GLY A 71 -5.01 -1.70 0.26
N ARG A 72 -5.19 -1.47 -1.04
CA ARG A 72 -4.66 -2.32 -2.09
C ARG A 72 -4.13 -1.55 -3.28
N ILE A 73 -3.13 -2.13 -3.94
CA ILE A 73 -2.46 -1.62 -5.14
C ILE A 73 -2.51 -2.70 -6.21
N TRP A 74 -2.75 -2.31 -7.47
CA TRP A 74 -2.73 -3.24 -8.60
C TRP A 74 -2.18 -2.56 -9.86
N GLY A 75 -1.77 -3.35 -10.85
CA GLY A 75 -1.34 -2.86 -12.15
C GLY A 75 -2.41 -3.03 -13.22
N ARG A 76 -2.78 -1.97 -13.94
CA ARG A 76 -3.61 -2.05 -15.15
C ARG A 76 -2.73 -2.14 -16.40
N THR A 77 -3.18 -2.88 -17.41
CA THR A 77 -2.42 -3.09 -18.66
C THR A 77 -3.28 -2.86 -19.90
N TYR A 78 -2.60 -2.59 -21.02
CA TYR A 78 -3.19 -2.29 -22.33
C TYR A 78 -4.24 -1.19 -22.27
N CYS A 79 -3.92 -0.10 -21.57
CA CYS A 79 -4.82 1.02 -21.41
C CYS A 79 -4.73 2.00 -22.57
N SER A 80 -5.85 2.62 -22.91
CA SER A 80 -5.93 3.67 -23.93
C SER A 80 -7.04 4.66 -23.61
N GLN A 81 -7.02 5.80 -24.30
CA GLN A 81 -8.09 6.78 -24.28
C GLN A 81 -8.79 6.76 -25.64
N ASP A 82 -10.11 6.60 -25.65
CA ASP A 82 -10.89 6.62 -26.87
C ASP A 82 -11.09 8.04 -27.43
N ASN A 83 -11.71 8.15 -28.61
CA ASN A 83 -11.96 9.44 -29.26
C ASN A 83 -12.91 10.36 -28.47
N ALA A 84 -13.65 9.82 -27.50
CA ALA A 84 -14.51 10.58 -26.60
C ALA A 84 -13.80 11.01 -25.30
N GLY A 85 -12.51 10.70 -25.16
CA GLY A 85 -11.71 11.03 -23.98
C GLY A 85 -11.87 10.02 -22.83
N ARG A 86 -12.55 8.90 -23.03
CA ARG A 86 -12.72 7.87 -21.99
C ARG A 86 -11.49 6.98 -21.93
N PHE A 87 -10.90 6.89 -20.76
CA PHE A 87 -9.80 5.98 -20.47
C PHE A 87 -10.34 4.61 -20.04
N SER A 88 -9.76 3.54 -20.58
CA SER A 88 -10.06 2.17 -20.17
C SER A 88 -8.85 1.25 -20.37
N CYS A 89 -8.84 0.14 -19.65
CA CYS A 89 -7.79 -0.89 -19.69
C CYS A 89 -8.35 -2.27 -20.03
N ALA A 90 -7.56 -3.12 -20.69
CA ALA A 90 -7.98 -4.49 -21.00
C ALA A 90 -8.01 -5.40 -19.77
N THR A 91 -7.13 -5.16 -18.79
CA THR A 91 -7.06 -5.93 -17.53
C THR A 91 -7.09 -4.99 -16.33
N ALA A 92 -7.76 -5.42 -15.26
CA ALA A 92 -7.80 -4.73 -13.97
C ALA A 92 -8.32 -3.28 -14.02
N ASP A 93 -9.10 -2.94 -15.05
CA ASP A 93 -9.72 -1.63 -15.19
C ASP A 93 -10.58 -1.28 -13.97
N CYS A 94 -10.57 -0.02 -13.55
CA CYS A 94 -11.33 0.43 -12.38
C CYS A 94 -12.64 1.14 -12.75
N GLY A 95 -13.00 1.20 -14.03
CA GLY A 95 -14.30 1.69 -14.49
C GLY A 95 -14.55 3.18 -14.30
N SER A 96 -13.56 3.95 -13.84
CA SER A 96 -13.71 5.39 -13.60
C SER A 96 -13.80 6.22 -14.89
N GLY A 97 -13.36 5.65 -16.01
CA GLY A 97 -13.24 6.37 -17.29
C GLY A 97 -12.06 7.33 -17.36
N THR A 98 -11.20 7.38 -16.33
CA THR A 98 -10.00 8.22 -16.26
C THR A 98 -8.81 7.42 -15.72
N VAL A 99 -7.60 8.00 -15.75
CA VAL A 99 -6.41 7.36 -15.16
C VAL A 99 -6.57 7.20 -13.65
N GLU A 100 -7.19 8.16 -12.97
CA GLU A 100 -7.53 8.08 -11.55
C GLU A 100 -8.68 7.09 -11.31
N CYS A 101 -8.56 6.20 -10.32
CA CYS A 101 -9.60 5.21 -10.03
C CYS A 101 -10.75 5.75 -9.16
N ASN A 102 -10.60 6.93 -8.55
CA ASN A 102 -11.66 7.66 -7.85
C ASN A 102 -12.42 6.81 -6.82
N GLY A 103 -11.69 5.98 -6.06
CA GLY A 103 -12.27 5.08 -5.06
C GLY A 103 -12.88 3.79 -5.61
N SER A 104 -12.77 3.53 -6.91
CA SER A 104 -13.19 2.26 -7.53
C SER A 104 -12.06 1.23 -7.48
N GLY A 105 -12.42 -0.04 -7.25
CA GLY A 105 -11.48 -1.15 -7.28
C GLY A 105 -11.26 -1.71 -8.68
N ALA A 106 -10.25 -2.59 -8.82
CA ALA A 106 -10.00 -3.31 -10.05
C ALA A 106 -11.13 -4.28 -10.42
N ALA A 107 -11.47 -4.37 -11.70
CA ALA A 107 -12.25 -5.46 -12.26
C ALA A 107 -11.38 -6.72 -12.45
N PRO A 108 -11.73 -7.89 -11.89
CA PRO A 108 -11.00 -9.15 -12.10
C PRO A 108 -10.86 -9.54 -13.59
N PRO A 109 -9.75 -10.19 -14.02
CA PRO A 109 -8.66 -10.66 -13.17
C PRO A 109 -7.65 -9.56 -12.81
N ALA A 110 -7.23 -9.52 -11.54
CA ALA A 110 -6.25 -8.56 -11.03
C ALA A 110 -5.38 -9.16 -9.92
N THR A 111 -4.06 -9.09 -10.09
CA THR A 111 -3.11 -9.32 -9.01
C THR A 111 -3.10 -8.11 -8.08
N LEU A 112 -3.28 -8.34 -6.78
CA LEU A 112 -3.37 -7.29 -5.77
C LEU A 112 -2.17 -7.37 -4.83
N ALA A 113 -1.59 -6.23 -4.47
CA ALA A 113 -0.83 -6.10 -3.23
C ALA A 113 -1.72 -5.45 -2.18
N GLU A 114 -1.92 -6.16 -1.08
CA GLU A 114 -2.79 -5.74 0.02
C GLU A 114 -1.93 -5.37 1.22
N PHE A 115 -2.32 -4.31 1.94
CA PHE A 115 -1.58 -3.80 3.09
C PHE A 115 -2.52 -3.42 4.22
N THR A 116 -2.06 -3.62 5.45
CA THR A 116 -2.62 -3.08 6.68
C THR A 116 -1.49 -2.65 7.59
N LEU A 117 -1.21 -1.35 7.63
CA LEU A 117 -0.16 -0.75 8.44
C LEU A 117 -0.63 -0.53 9.87
N ASN A 118 0.26 -0.72 10.84
CA ASN A 118 -0.01 -0.57 12.28
C ASN A 118 -1.34 -1.24 12.69
N GLY A 119 -1.50 -2.49 12.27
CA GLY A 119 -2.67 -3.33 12.51
C GLY A 119 -2.65 -4.00 13.88
N ALA A 120 -3.03 -5.28 13.93
CA ALA A 120 -3.05 -6.05 15.16
C ALA A 120 -1.65 -6.09 15.83
N GLY A 121 -1.57 -5.70 17.10
CA GLY A 121 -0.30 -5.66 17.84
C GLY A 121 0.66 -4.55 17.39
N GLY A 122 0.19 -3.59 16.58
CA GLY A 122 1.04 -2.55 15.99
C GLY A 122 1.92 -3.03 14.84
N LEU A 123 1.64 -4.24 14.32
CA LEU A 123 2.38 -4.84 13.22
C LEU A 123 1.83 -4.43 11.85
N ASP A 124 2.70 -4.39 10.85
CA ASP A 124 2.32 -4.22 9.45
C ASP A 124 2.05 -5.58 8.81
N PHE A 125 0.91 -5.70 8.13
CA PHE A 125 0.53 -6.89 7.37
C PHE A 125 0.50 -6.56 5.89
N TYR A 126 1.05 -7.44 5.06
CA TYR A 126 1.01 -7.29 3.61
C TYR A 126 1.08 -8.65 2.92
N ASP A 127 0.50 -8.72 1.73
CA ASP A 127 0.53 -9.92 0.90
C ASP A 127 0.32 -9.58 -0.59
N VAL A 128 0.71 -10.51 -1.46
CA VAL A 128 0.30 -10.52 -2.86
C VAL A 128 -0.83 -11.54 -3.00
N SER A 129 -1.99 -11.06 -3.42
CA SER A 129 -3.23 -11.84 -3.51
C SER A 129 -3.61 -12.10 -4.96
N LEU A 130 -3.96 -13.36 -5.23
CA LEU A 130 -4.51 -13.85 -6.49
C LEU A 130 -5.98 -14.27 -6.34
N VAL A 131 -6.62 -13.91 -5.22
CA VAL A 131 -8.05 -14.19 -4.99
C VAL A 131 -8.91 -13.62 -6.12
N ASP A 132 -8.55 -12.42 -6.60
CA ASP A 132 -9.20 -11.73 -7.71
C ASP A 132 -8.56 -12.09 -9.08
N GLY A 133 -7.77 -13.15 -9.16
CA GLY A 133 -7.12 -13.62 -10.38
C GLY A 133 -5.72 -13.03 -10.62
N TYR A 134 -5.22 -13.18 -11.84
CA TYR A 134 -3.85 -12.85 -12.21
C TYR A 134 -3.77 -12.02 -13.49
N ASN A 135 -2.94 -10.98 -13.49
CA ASN A 135 -2.66 -10.19 -14.71
C ASN A 135 -1.22 -9.69 -14.84
N VAL A 136 -0.59 -9.24 -13.74
CA VAL A 136 0.79 -8.71 -13.73
C VAL A 136 1.57 -9.36 -12.57
N PRO A 137 2.79 -9.89 -12.80
CA PRO A 137 3.66 -10.34 -11.72
C PRO A 137 3.95 -9.20 -10.73
N MET A 138 3.87 -9.47 -9.43
CA MET A 138 4.05 -8.44 -8.40
C MET A 138 4.95 -8.94 -7.28
N LEU A 139 5.73 -8.03 -6.71
CA LEU A 139 6.59 -8.28 -5.57
C LEU A 139 6.46 -7.14 -4.55
N ILE A 140 6.39 -7.49 -3.28
CA ILE A 140 6.52 -6.54 -2.17
C ILE A 140 7.89 -6.77 -1.51
N THR A 141 8.69 -5.72 -1.40
CA THR A 141 10.01 -5.74 -0.74
C THR A 141 9.99 -4.74 0.42
N PRO A 142 9.88 -5.20 1.67
CA PRO A 142 10.05 -4.33 2.82
C PRO A 142 11.52 -3.87 2.91
N GLN A 143 11.72 -2.57 3.10
CA GLN A 143 13.02 -1.92 3.30
C GLN A 143 13.09 -1.45 4.76
N THR A 144 13.99 -2.04 5.54
CA THR A 144 14.31 -1.55 6.88
C THR A 144 15.39 -0.47 6.78
N SER A 145 15.19 0.68 7.41
CA SER A 145 16.25 1.68 7.53
C SER A 145 17.45 1.10 8.28
N SER A 146 18.61 1.05 7.61
CA SER A 146 19.86 0.55 8.17
C SER A 146 20.36 1.48 9.27
N GLY A 147 20.08 1.14 10.54
CA GLY A 147 20.52 1.92 11.70
C GLY A 147 20.74 1.15 13.01
N SER A 148 20.48 -0.15 13.05
CA SER A 148 20.84 -1.00 14.19
C SER A 148 21.03 -2.44 13.74
N GLU A 149 22.28 -2.79 13.43
CA GLU A 149 22.77 -4.17 13.47
C GLU A 149 22.63 -4.67 14.91
N ASN A 150 21.44 -5.14 15.29
CA ASN A 150 21.10 -6.04 16.39
C ASN A 150 19.58 -5.97 16.60
N ASP A 151 18.83 -6.40 15.59
CA ASP A 151 17.43 -6.77 15.79
C ASP A 151 17.12 -8.01 14.96
N SER A 152 17.59 -9.15 15.47
CA SER A 152 17.21 -10.47 14.99
C SER A 152 15.76 -10.83 15.32
N ASP A 153 14.97 -9.94 15.92
CA ASP A 153 13.60 -10.21 16.35
C ASP A 153 12.51 -9.41 15.60
N ASN A 154 12.84 -8.45 14.72
CA ASN A 154 11.86 -7.78 13.84
C ASN A 154 12.05 -8.02 12.32
N ALA A 155 12.93 -8.94 11.93
CA ALA A 155 13.10 -9.39 10.54
C ALA A 155 12.05 -10.43 10.09
N PHE A 156 10.99 -10.64 10.86
CA PHE A 156 9.97 -11.67 10.60
C PHE A 156 8.59 -11.08 10.43
N LEU A 157 8.23 -10.72 9.20
CA LEU A 157 6.93 -11.06 8.62
C LEU A 157 7.12 -11.43 7.14
N ARG A 158 7.85 -12.52 6.88
CA ARG A 158 7.69 -13.28 5.64
C ARG A 158 6.36 -14.02 5.70
N TYR A 159 5.26 -13.39 5.30
CA TYR A 159 4.16 -14.14 4.70
C TYR A 159 4.39 -14.17 3.19
N SER A 160 5.32 -15.04 2.81
CA SER A 160 5.44 -15.51 1.44
C SER A 160 4.31 -16.50 1.18
N PHE A 161 3.21 -16.07 0.57
CA PHE A 161 2.60 -16.91 -0.46
C PHE A 161 3.41 -16.68 -1.74
N GLU A 162 3.73 -17.77 -2.45
CA GLU A 162 4.85 -17.87 -3.40
C GLU A 162 5.21 -16.53 -4.05
N ALA A 163 6.47 -16.10 -3.86
CA ALA A 163 7.11 -15.19 -4.77
C ALA A 163 6.85 -15.76 -6.17
N MET A 164 5.90 -15.16 -6.87
CA MET A 164 5.60 -15.53 -8.23
C MET A 164 6.93 -15.43 -8.95
N GLU A 165 7.36 -16.56 -9.50
CA GLU A 165 8.68 -16.79 -10.08
C GLU A 165 9.17 -15.48 -10.70
N TRP A 166 10.14 -14.85 -10.02
CA TRP A 166 10.61 -13.51 -10.36
C TRP A 166 10.98 -13.56 -11.82
N ASN A 167 10.12 -13.03 -12.69
CA ASN A 167 10.44 -12.96 -14.09
C ASN A 167 11.22 -11.64 -14.22
N PRO A 168 12.56 -11.67 -14.37
CA PRO A 168 13.33 -10.44 -14.52
C PRO A 168 12.93 -9.64 -15.77
N LEU A 169 12.02 -10.19 -16.61
CA LEU A 169 11.47 -9.54 -17.78
C LEU A 169 10.23 -8.68 -17.49
N CYS A 170 9.50 -8.89 -16.38
CA CYS A 170 8.37 -8.03 -15.99
C CYS A 170 7.87 -8.29 -14.56
N SER A 171 7.91 -7.26 -13.71
CA SER A 171 7.24 -7.22 -12.41
C SER A 171 6.85 -5.79 -12.02
N LEU A 172 5.72 -5.63 -11.32
CA LEU A 172 5.43 -4.42 -10.53
C LEU A 172 6.05 -4.62 -9.15
N ALA A 173 7.12 -3.90 -8.84
CA ALA A 173 7.79 -3.97 -7.56
C ALA A 173 7.28 -2.87 -6.63
N LEU A 174 7.00 -3.23 -5.39
CA LEU A 174 6.55 -2.33 -4.33
C LEU A 174 7.60 -2.36 -3.22
N GLU A 175 8.41 -1.32 -3.14
CA GLU A 175 9.40 -1.17 -2.07
C GLU A 175 8.80 -0.31 -0.95
N GLN A 176 8.56 -0.93 0.20
CA GLN A 176 8.01 -0.24 1.37
C GLN A 176 9.16 0.19 2.29
N LEU A 177 9.42 1.49 2.38
CA LEU A 177 10.30 2.07 3.40
C LEU A 177 9.48 2.28 4.68
N ILE A 178 9.89 1.58 5.74
CA ILE A 178 9.35 1.64 7.11
C ILE A 178 10.24 2.56 7.95
#